data_AF-A0A6L4WYL6-F1
#
_entry.id   AF-A0A6L4WYL6-F1
#
_cell.length_a   1.000
_cell.length_b   1.000
_cell.length_c   1.000
_cell.angle_alpha   90.00
_cell.angle_beta   90.00
_cell.angle_gamma   90.00
#
_symmetry.space_group_name_H-M   'P 1'
#
loop_
_entity.id
_entity.type
_entity.pdbx_description
1 polymer ?
#
loop_
_entity_poly.entity_id
_entity_poly.type
_entity_poly.pdbx_seq_one_letter_code
_entity_poly.pdbx_strand_id
1 'polypeptide(L)'
;MPAAPGKTAVWDGSTNEYENMKAAVSANAKNKDAALKVVDLLYSEKYSVQQFAGSFGDTLTQDGDHTYTEDSKKMQDLKADNKMPALADRLAGWIPDDVTINDDYDAADIQEVNKAFEEQRANYDHVKDYIPDYVRADATDSTTLSNNNTQILNFALQKTAQWMVKGGIDNEWDDYVKQLDTLGLQDNIKIWQKWYDTYTK
;
A
#
# COMPACT_ATOMS: atom_id res chain seq x y z
N MET A 1 -9.97 -7.50 7.62
CA MET A 1 -10.30 -7.12 9.02
C MET A 1 -11.44 -8.00 9.51
N PRO A 2 -11.49 -8.42 10.79
CA PRO A 2 -12.62 -9.19 11.30
C PRO A 2 -13.89 -8.31 11.30
N ALA A 3 -14.93 -8.78 10.63
CA ALA A 3 -16.25 -8.16 10.68
C ALA A 3 -17.03 -8.65 11.91
N ALA A 4 -17.94 -7.80 12.41
CA ALA A 4 -18.87 -8.19 13.46
C ALA A 4 -19.77 -9.36 13.01
N PRO A 5 -20.28 -10.19 13.94
CA PRO A 5 -21.19 -11.29 13.61
C PRO A 5 -22.39 -10.81 12.77
N GLY A 6 -22.61 -11.44 11.62
CA GLY A 6 -23.69 -11.06 10.69
C GLY A 6 -23.37 -9.91 9.74
N LYS A 7 -22.10 -9.48 9.64
CA LYS A 7 -21.63 -8.50 8.66
C LYS A 7 -20.59 -9.14 7.73
N THR A 8 -20.70 -8.89 6.44
CA THR A 8 -19.69 -9.27 5.45
C THR A 8 -18.48 -8.37 5.64
N ALA A 9 -17.29 -8.96 5.86
CA ALA A 9 -16.05 -8.20 5.83
C ALA A 9 -15.77 -7.78 4.38
N VAL A 10 -15.67 -6.47 4.14
CA VAL A 10 -15.11 -5.94 2.88
C VAL A 10 -13.59 -5.95 3.00
N TRP A 11 -12.94 -6.52 1.98
CA TRP A 11 -11.48 -6.56 1.86
C TRP A 11 -10.98 -5.23 1.30
N ASP A 12 -9.75 -4.86 1.65
CA ASP A 12 -9.05 -3.75 1.00
C ASP A 12 -8.43 -4.25 -0.32
N GLY A 13 -9.00 -3.83 -1.46
CA GLY A 13 -8.48 -4.18 -2.77
C GLY A 13 -7.63 -3.10 -3.42
N SER A 14 -7.04 -2.19 -2.63
CA SER A 14 -6.02 -1.26 -3.14
C SER A 14 -4.95 -2.05 -3.91
N THR A 15 -4.63 -1.61 -5.12
CA THR A 15 -3.75 -2.33 -6.02
C THR A 15 -2.27 -2.08 -5.82
N ASN A 16 -1.72 -1.18 -5.01
CA ASN A 16 -0.25 -0.98 -4.84
C ASN A 16 0.58 -0.77 -6.14
N GLU A 17 -0.02 -0.77 -7.33
CA GLU A 17 0.66 -0.52 -8.61
C GLU A 17 1.29 0.87 -8.62
N TYR A 18 0.70 1.83 -7.88
CA TYR A 18 1.15 3.22 -7.81
C TYR A 18 1.31 3.68 -6.35
N GLU A 19 2.45 3.35 -5.77
CA GLU A 19 2.82 3.80 -4.43
C GLU A 19 3.67 5.07 -4.44
N ASN A 20 3.42 5.96 -3.48
CA ASN A 20 4.24 7.14 -3.25
C ASN A 20 5.32 6.87 -2.18
N MET A 21 6.18 7.85 -1.93
CA MET A 21 7.18 7.84 -0.84
C MET A 21 8.32 6.81 -0.96
N LYS A 22 8.64 6.32 -2.17
CA LYS A 22 9.77 5.39 -2.38
C LYS A 22 11.14 6.08 -2.46
N ALA A 23 11.19 7.33 -2.96
CA ALA A 23 12.41 8.14 -3.00
C ALA A 23 12.11 9.61 -2.72
N ALA A 24 13.04 10.31 -2.06
CA ALA A 24 12.99 11.75 -1.84
C ALA A 24 14.38 12.36 -1.99
N VAL A 25 14.46 13.51 -2.69
CA VAL A 25 15.70 14.27 -2.87
C VAL A 25 15.59 15.61 -2.16
N SER A 26 16.55 15.93 -1.30
CA SER A 26 16.58 17.21 -0.59
C SER A 26 16.68 18.39 -1.57
N ALA A 27 15.88 19.43 -1.33
CA ALA A 27 16.00 20.70 -2.04
C ALA A 27 17.39 21.35 -1.89
N ASN A 28 18.16 20.95 -0.87
CA ASN A 28 19.51 21.45 -0.58
C ASN A 28 20.62 20.48 -1.01
N ALA A 29 20.32 19.43 -1.79
CA ALA A 29 21.34 18.51 -2.28
C ALA A 29 22.44 19.26 -3.06
N LYS A 30 23.70 19.09 -2.65
CA LYS A 30 24.85 19.80 -3.25
C LYS A 30 25.04 19.47 -4.73
N ASN A 31 24.68 18.26 -5.14
CA ASN A 31 24.73 17.81 -6.53
C ASN A 31 23.40 17.16 -6.91
N LYS A 32 22.41 17.99 -7.27
CA LYS A 32 21.06 17.52 -7.64
C LYS A 32 21.07 16.64 -8.88
N ASP A 33 21.87 17.00 -9.88
CA ASP A 33 21.93 16.24 -11.14
C ASP A 33 22.42 14.81 -10.91
N ALA A 34 23.45 14.63 -10.09
CA ALA A 34 23.91 13.28 -9.74
C ALA A 34 22.87 12.51 -8.91
N ALA A 35 22.21 13.17 -7.96
CA ALA A 35 21.15 12.54 -7.17
C ALA A 35 19.98 12.08 -8.06
N LEU A 36 19.54 12.91 -9.00
CA LEU A 36 18.47 12.58 -9.93
C LEU A 36 18.86 11.47 -10.90
N LYS A 37 20.12 11.40 -11.33
CA LYS A 37 20.63 10.27 -12.14
C LYS A 37 20.60 8.94 -11.38
N VAL A 38 20.84 8.97 -10.06
CA VAL A 38 20.69 7.75 -9.24
C VAL A 38 19.23 7.35 -9.14
N VAL A 39 18.32 8.31 -8.90
CA VAL A 39 16.88 8.02 -8.90
C VAL A 39 16.44 7.43 -10.24
N ASP A 40 16.80 8.07 -11.36
CA ASP A 40 16.52 7.56 -12.70
C ASP A 40 17.02 6.13 -12.92
N LEU A 41 18.24 5.83 -12.46
CA LEU A 41 18.82 4.49 -12.54
C LEU A 41 18.00 3.45 -11.76
N LEU A 42 17.51 3.79 -10.56
CA LEU A 42 16.69 2.89 -9.74
C LEU A 42 15.37 2.51 -10.44
N TYR A 43 14.85 3.37 -11.32
CA TYR A 43 13.63 3.11 -12.11
C TYR A 43 13.89 2.37 -13.43
N SER A 44 15.15 2.07 -13.77
CA SER A 44 15.41 1.13 -14.87
C SER A 44 15.05 -0.29 -14.44
N GLU A 45 14.58 -1.11 -15.38
CA GLU A 45 14.16 -2.50 -15.14
C GLU A 45 15.22 -3.29 -14.35
N LYS A 46 16.46 -3.28 -14.84
CA LYS A 46 17.58 -4.02 -14.25
C LYS A 46 17.76 -3.74 -12.76
N TYR A 47 17.62 -2.48 -12.35
CA TYR A 47 17.79 -2.10 -10.94
C TYR A 47 16.48 -2.19 -10.16
N SER A 48 15.32 -2.10 -10.81
CA SER A 48 14.03 -2.36 -10.19
C SER A 48 13.90 -3.83 -9.79
N VAL A 49 14.24 -4.76 -10.68
CA VAL A 49 14.25 -6.20 -10.40
C VAL A 49 15.26 -6.51 -9.30
N GLN A 50 16.47 -5.93 -9.32
CA GLN A 50 17.44 -6.18 -8.25
C GLN A 50 17.04 -5.57 -6.90
N GLN A 51 16.34 -4.44 -6.89
CA GLN A 51 15.76 -3.90 -5.65
C GLN A 51 14.68 -4.84 -5.11
N PHE A 52 13.90 -5.48 -5.99
CA PHE A 52 12.80 -6.34 -5.60
C PHE A 52 13.25 -7.74 -5.15
N ALA A 53 14.07 -8.43 -5.94
CA ALA A 53 14.46 -9.84 -5.75
C ALA A 53 15.94 -10.04 -5.38
N GLY A 54 16.67 -8.96 -5.09
CA GLY A 54 18.07 -9.01 -4.64
C GLY A 54 19.10 -8.97 -5.77
N SER A 55 20.35 -9.35 -5.50
CA SER A 55 21.48 -9.01 -6.37
C SER A 55 21.83 -10.08 -7.40
N PHE A 56 22.24 -9.66 -8.60
CA PHE A 56 22.74 -10.58 -9.62
C PHE A 56 23.98 -11.34 -9.17
N GLY A 57 23.98 -12.65 -9.43
CA GLY A 57 25.08 -13.55 -9.05
C GLY A 57 25.07 -13.94 -7.56
N ASP A 58 24.05 -13.51 -6.80
CA ASP A 58 23.86 -13.90 -5.41
C ASP A 58 22.51 -14.56 -5.18
N THR A 59 21.41 -13.81 -5.34
CA THR A 59 20.03 -14.31 -5.18
C THR A 59 19.23 -14.23 -6.48
N LEU A 60 19.82 -13.67 -7.54
CA LEU A 60 19.14 -13.43 -8.80
C LEU A 60 20.05 -13.77 -9.99
N THR A 61 19.47 -14.35 -11.03
CA THR A 61 20.10 -14.56 -12.33
C THR A 61 19.26 -13.90 -13.43
N GLN A 62 19.91 -13.40 -14.48
CA GLN A 62 19.24 -12.95 -15.70
C GLN A 62 19.38 -14.05 -16.76
N ASP A 63 18.27 -14.67 -17.13
CA ASP A 63 18.24 -15.82 -18.03
C ASP A 63 17.94 -15.44 -19.48
N GLY A 64 17.44 -14.23 -19.70
CA GLY A 64 17.14 -13.68 -21.01
C GLY A 64 16.75 -12.21 -20.98
N ASP A 65 16.22 -11.72 -22.10
CA ASP A 65 15.58 -10.41 -22.14
C ASP A 65 14.30 -10.45 -21.30
N HIS A 66 14.14 -9.49 -20.40
CA HIS A 66 13.00 -9.38 -19.48
C HIS A 66 12.73 -10.63 -18.62
N THR A 67 13.68 -11.56 -18.50
CA THR A 67 13.49 -12.83 -17.79
C THR A 67 14.59 -13.05 -16.77
N TYR A 68 14.18 -13.26 -15.51
CA TYR A 68 15.04 -13.43 -14.36
C TYR A 68 14.60 -14.66 -13.56
N THR A 69 15.52 -15.25 -12.79
CA THR A 69 15.22 -16.35 -11.85
C THR A 69 15.80 -16.05 -10.49
N GLU A 70 14.96 -16.13 -9.46
CA GLU A 70 15.34 -15.99 -8.06
C GLU A 70 15.84 -17.32 -7.49
N ASP A 71 16.91 -17.30 -6.68
CA ASP A 71 17.26 -18.42 -5.80
C ASP A 71 16.32 -18.44 -4.58
N SER A 72 15.12 -18.98 -4.79
CA SER A 72 14.04 -19.03 -3.79
C SER A 72 14.49 -19.62 -2.46
N LYS A 73 15.32 -20.67 -2.50
CA LYS A 73 15.79 -21.34 -1.28
C LYS A 73 16.70 -20.43 -0.48
N LYS A 74 17.64 -19.76 -1.15
CA LYS A 74 18.54 -18.82 -0.50
C LYS A 74 17.81 -17.58 0.01
N MET A 75 16.84 -17.06 -0.74
CA MET A 75 15.98 -15.96 -0.30
C MET A 75 15.21 -16.34 0.97
N GLN A 76 14.61 -17.53 1.00
CA GLN A 76 13.93 -18.06 2.19
C GLN A 76 14.87 -18.16 3.39
N ASP A 77 16.07 -18.72 3.21
CA ASP A 77 17.05 -18.88 4.30
C ASP A 77 17.53 -17.53 4.84
N LEU A 78 17.81 -16.57 3.95
CA LEU A 78 18.21 -15.22 4.34
C LEU A 78 17.08 -14.48 5.06
N LYS A 79 15.82 -14.62 4.62
CA LYS A 79 14.65 -14.03 5.27
C LYS A 79 14.45 -14.60 6.68
N ALA A 80 14.54 -15.93 6.83
CA ALA A 80 14.43 -16.60 8.14
C ALA A 80 15.50 -16.12 9.14
N ASP A 81 16.67 -15.72 8.63
CA ASP A 81 17.79 -15.17 9.38
C ASP A 81 17.71 -13.65 9.63
N ASN A 82 16.63 -12.97 9.23
CA ASN A 82 16.49 -11.50 9.21
C ASN A 82 17.57 -10.77 8.38
N LYS A 83 17.98 -11.37 7.25
CA LYS A 83 19.00 -10.85 6.32
C LYS A 83 18.46 -10.68 4.90
N MET A 84 17.20 -10.25 4.77
CA MET A 84 16.56 -10.04 3.47
C MET A 84 17.47 -9.22 2.53
N PRO A 85 17.92 -9.76 1.39
CA PRO A 85 18.91 -9.12 0.54
C PRO A 85 18.28 -8.17 -0.50
N ALA A 86 17.03 -7.75 -0.27
CA ALA A 86 16.22 -6.96 -1.19
C ALA A 86 15.35 -5.93 -0.45
N LEU A 87 14.90 -4.91 -1.17
CA LEU A 87 13.89 -3.96 -0.73
C LEU A 87 12.46 -4.49 -0.91
N ALA A 88 12.27 -5.54 -1.74
CA ALA A 88 10.97 -6.15 -2.02
C ALA A 88 9.91 -5.10 -2.41
N ASP A 89 8.73 -5.13 -1.78
CA ASP A 89 7.63 -4.17 -1.94
C ASP A 89 8.03 -2.71 -1.67
N ARG A 90 9.21 -2.45 -1.09
CA ARG A 90 9.75 -1.11 -0.80
C ARG A 90 10.69 -0.55 -1.88
N LEU A 91 10.83 -1.19 -3.04
CA LEU A 91 11.67 -0.68 -4.12
C LEU A 91 11.29 0.75 -4.54
N ALA A 92 12.30 1.53 -4.93
CA ALA A 92 12.11 2.81 -5.61
C ALA A 92 12.33 2.61 -7.10
N GLY A 93 11.40 1.90 -7.75
CA GLY A 93 11.55 1.54 -9.15
C GLY A 93 10.23 1.17 -9.82
N TRP A 94 10.36 0.59 -11.00
CA TRP A 94 9.26 0.10 -11.83
C TRP A 94 9.68 -1.20 -12.50
N ILE A 95 8.92 -2.27 -12.26
CA ILE A 95 9.08 -3.54 -12.96
C ILE A 95 7.99 -3.59 -14.03
N PRO A 96 8.34 -3.51 -15.33
CA PRO A 96 7.37 -3.60 -16.42
C PRO A 96 6.57 -4.90 -16.42
N ASP A 97 5.32 -4.86 -16.88
CA ASP A 97 4.41 -6.02 -16.91
C ASP A 97 4.91 -7.20 -17.76
N ASP A 98 5.80 -6.95 -18.73
CA ASP A 98 6.41 -7.97 -19.59
C ASP A 98 7.63 -8.64 -18.95
N VAL A 99 8.07 -8.19 -17.76
CA VAL A 99 9.13 -8.85 -16.99
C VAL A 99 8.60 -10.10 -16.31
N THR A 100 9.34 -11.19 -16.45
CA THR A 100 9.11 -12.45 -15.75
C THR A 100 10.21 -12.70 -14.72
N ILE A 101 9.81 -12.92 -13.47
CA ILE A 101 10.69 -13.40 -12.40
C ILE A 101 10.24 -14.82 -12.03
N ASN A 102 11.02 -15.82 -12.45
CA ASN A 102 10.78 -17.21 -12.09
C ASN A 102 11.21 -17.47 -10.64
N ASP A 103 10.52 -18.42 -10.01
CA ASP A 103 10.81 -18.89 -8.65
C ASP A 103 10.76 -17.76 -7.58
N ASP A 104 9.97 -16.71 -7.80
CA ASP A 104 9.70 -15.68 -6.78
C ASP A 104 9.09 -16.31 -5.52
N TYR A 105 9.90 -16.39 -4.46
CA TYR A 105 9.51 -16.98 -3.19
C TYR A 105 8.34 -16.25 -2.53
N ASP A 106 8.35 -14.91 -2.55
CA ASP A 106 7.32 -14.11 -1.90
C ASP A 106 5.97 -14.23 -2.65
N ALA A 107 5.98 -14.31 -3.98
CA ALA A 107 4.77 -14.56 -4.77
C ALA A 107 4.11 -15.92 -4.44
N ALA A 108 4.92 -16.97 -4.28
CA ALA A 108 4.42 -18.31 -3.94
C ALA A 108 3.83 -18.36 -2.51
N ASP A 109 4.49 -17.72 -1.54
CA ASP A 109 4.03 -17.64 -0.14
C ASP A 109 2.70 -16.87 -0.05
N ILE A 110 2.58 -15.75 -0.77
CA ILE A 110 1.35 -14.95 -0.84
C ILE A 110 0.19 -15.76 -1.45
N GLN A 111 0.44 -16.57 -2.48
CA GLN A 111 -0.60 -17.42 -3.07
C GLN A 111 -1.12 -18.46 -2.08
N GLU A 112 -0.26 -19.04 -1.23
CA GLU A 112 -0.68 -19.98 -0.20
C GLU A 112 -1.55 -19.31 0.88
N VAL A 113 -1.14 -18.14 1.37
CA VAL A 113 -1.91 -17.35 2.34
C VAL A 113 -3.27 -16.94 1.75
N ASN A 114 -3.32 -16.55 0.48
CA ASN A 114 -4.55 -16.10 -0.18
C ASN A 114 -5.61 -17.19 -0.30
N LYS A 115 -5.22 -18.48 -0.36
CA LYS A 115 -6.18 -19.61 -0.43
C LYS A 115 -7.14 -19.64 0.75
N ALA A 116 -6.66 -19.27 1.94
CA ALA A 116 -7.49 -19.22 3.14
C ALA A 116 -8.60 -18.16 3.07
N PHE A 117 -8.53 -17.23 2.12
CA PHE A 117 -9.43 -16.09 1.98
C PHE A 117 -10.24 -16.11 0.67
N GLU A 118 -10.22 -17.20 -0.10
CA GLU A 118 -10.89 -17.29 -1.41
C GLU A 118 -12.41 -17.05 -1.31
N GLU A 119 -13.07 -17.64 -0.32
CA GLU A 119 -14.52 -17.47 -0.11
C GLU A 119 -14.87 -15.99 0.17
N GLN A 120 -14.08 -15.32 1.00
CA GLN A 120 -14.30 -13.91 1.32
C GLN A 120 -14.01 -13.02 0.11
N ARG A 121 -12.95 -13.32 -0.65
CA ARG A 121 -12.62 -12.61 -1.89
C ARG A 121 -13.70 -12.73 -2.96
N ALA A 122 -14.38 -13.87 -3.06
CA ALA A 122 -15.49 -14.04 -4.01
C ALA A 122 -16.68 -13.10 -3.76
N ASN A 123 -16.78 -12.50 -2.57
CA ASN A 123 -17.82 -11.53 -2.21
C ASN A 123 -17.41 -10.07 -2.45
N TYR A 124 -16.22 -9.82 -2.99
CA TYR A 124 -15.65 -8.49 -3.18
C TYR A 124 -15.71 -8.07 -4.66
N ASP A 125 -16.36 -6.95 -4.96
CA ASP A 125 -16.34 -6.34 -6.30
C ASP A 125 -15.09 -5.47 -6.44
N HIS A 126 -14.09 -6.03 -7.16
CA HIS A 126 -12.79 -5.41 -7.48
C HIS A 126 -12.87 -4.13 -8.32
N VAL A 127 -14.06 -3.56 -8.53
CA VAL A 127 -14.28 -2.27 -9.19
C VAL A 127 -15.12 -1.34 -8.31
N LYS A 128 -16.11 -1.85 -7.57
CA LYS A 128 -17.07 -1.01 -6.83
C LYS A 128 -16.79 -0.87 -5.34
N ASP A 129 -16.10 -1.83 -4.73
CA ASP A 129 -16.00 -1.90 -3.27
C ASP A 129 -14.77 -1.18 -2.69
N TYR A 130 -14.11 -0.32 -3.48
CA TYR A 130 -12.96 0.49 -3.04
C TYR A 130 -12.83 1.80 -3.85
N ILE A 131 -12.04 2.74 -3.31
CA ILE A 131 -11.57 3.91 -4.05
C ILE A 131 -10.30 3.48 -4.80
N PRO A 132 -10.26 3.55 -6.14
CA PRO A 132 -9.06 3.14 -6.89
C PRO A 132 -7.82 3.97 -6.54
N ASP A 133 -6.64 3.34 -6.54
CA ASP A 133 -5.37 3.97 -6.11
C ASP A 133 -4.93 5.15 -6.99
N TYR A 134 -5.44 5.22 -8.22
CA TYR A 134 -5.23 6.34 -9.14
C TYR A 134 -6.12 7.55 -8.82
N VAL A 135 -7.11 7.43 -7.92
CA VAL A 135 -7.93 8.56 -7.46
C VAL A 135 -7.08 9.45 -6.56
N ARG A 136 -6.62 10.57 -7.10
CA ARG A 136 -5.78 11.54 -6.38
C ARG A 136 -6.47 12.89 -6.26
N ALA A 137 -6.62 13.34 -5.02
CA ALA A 137 -7.07 14.69 -4.74
C ALA A 137 -6.02 15.74 -5.15
N ASP A 138 -6.46 16.93 -5.53
CA ASP A 138 -5.54 18.05 -5.77
C ASP A 138 -4.86 18.52 -4.47
N ALA A 139 -3.91 19.45 -4.57
CA ALA A 139 -3.14 19.93 -3.43
C ALA A 139 -4.00 20.63 -2.35
N THR A 140 -5.06 21.32 -2.75
CA THR A 140 -5.94 22.05 -1.83
C THR A 140 -6.80 21.07 -1.05
N ASP A 141 -7.44 20.14 -1.76
CA ASP A 141 -8.27 19.09 -1.18
C ASP A 141 -7.44 18.14 -0.33
N SER A 142 -6.23 17.77 -0.77
CA SER A 142 -5.29 16.95 0.01
C SER A 142 -4.89 17.61 1.33
N THR A 143 -4.70 18.93 1.35
CA THR A 143 -4.40 19.67 2.58
C THR A 143 -5.59 19.64 3.54
N THR A 144 -6.80 19.84 3.03
CA THR A 144 -8.04 19.75 3.82
C THR A 144 -8.23 18.36 4.41
N LEU A 145 -8.11 17.32 3.56
CA LEU A 145 -8.18 15.92 3.97
C LEU A 145 -7.19 15.61 5.09
N SER A 146 -5.93 16.04 4.94
CA SER A 146 -4.88 15.80 5.92
C SER A 146 -5.18 16.46 7.28
N ASN A 147 -5.57 17.74 7.27
CA ASN A 147 -5.88 18.47 8.50
C ASN A 147 -7.08 17.89 9.25
N ASN A 148 -8.13 17.50 8.53
CA ASN A 148 -9.31 16.87 9.12
C ASN A 148 -8.96 15.46 9.63
N ASN A 149 -8.22 14.66 8.85
CA ASN A 149 -7.84 13.30 9.23
C ASN A 149 -7.02 13.27 10.52
N THR A 150 -6.08 14.21 10.73
CA THR A 150 -5.33 14.28 12.00
C THR A 150 -6.26 14.42 13.20
N GLN A 151 -7.26 15.31 13.09
CA GLN A 151 -8.20 15.56 14.18
C GLN A 151 -9.15 14.38 14.39
N ILE A 152 -9.71 13.85 13.30
CA ILE A 152 -10.60 12.68 13.28
C ILE A 152 -9.90 11.47 13.90
N LEU A 153 -8.69 11.14 13.47
CA LEU A 153 -7.96 9.97 13.95
C LEU A 153 -7.59 10.11 15.43
N ASN A 154 -7.17 11.29 15.88
CA ASN A 154 -6.87 11.53 17.30
C ASN A 154 -8.09 11.27 18.18
N PHE A 155 -9.27 11.72 17.77
CA PHE A 155 -10.51 11.50 18.53
C PHE A 155 -10.99 10.05 18.43
N ALA A 156 -11.02 9.48 17.22
CA ALA A 156 -11.49 8.14 16.96
C ALA A 156 -10.67 7.08 17.69
N LEU A 157 -9.34 7.13 17.60
CA LEU A 157 -8.46 6.16 18.27
C LEU A 157 -8.61 6.21 19.80
N GLN A 158 -8.78 7.39 20.39
CA GLN A 158 -9.02 7.52 21.83
C GLN A 158 -10.34 6.87 22.25
N LYS A 159 -11.43 7.12 21.50
CA LYS A 159 -12.74 6.53 21.77
C LYS A 159 -12.74 5.02 21.57
N THR A 160 -12.13 4.54 20.49
CA THR A 160 -11.95 3.10 20.26
C THR A 160 -11.20 2.45 21.42
N ALA A 161 -10.07 3.02 21.86
CA ALA A 161 -9.32 2.49 23.00
C ALA A 161 -10.13 2.49 24.30
N GLN A 162 -10.91 3.55 24.57
CA GLN A 162 -11.81 3.62 25.72
C GLN A 162 -12.84 2.48 25.67
N TRP A 163 -13.53 2.28 24.54
CA TRP A 163 -14.58 1.27 24.41
C TRP A 163 -14.04 -0.15 24.46
N MET A 164 -12.84 -0.40 23.92
CA MET A 164 -12.18 -1.71 24.03
C MET A 164 -11.89 -2.11 25.48
N VAL A 165 -11.53 -1.13 26.33
CA VAL A 165 -11.15 -1.41 27.73
C VAL A 165 -12.36 -1.36 28.67
N LYS A 166 -13.28 -0.43 28.46
CA LYS A 166 -14.34 -0.07 29.43
C LYS A 166 -15.75 -0.30 28.91
N GLY A 167 -15.93 -0.62 27.62
CA GLY A 167 -17.24 -0.62 26.97
C GLY A 167 -17.86 0.77 26.86
N GLY A 168 -19.18 0.82 26.66
CA GLY A 168 -19.97 2.07 26.62
C GLY A 168 -20.26 2.63 25.23
N ILE A 169 -19.87 1.94 24.15
CA ILE A 169 -20.10 2.39 22.77
C ILE A 169 -21.57 2.70 22.47
N ASP A 170 -22.49 1.84 22.91
CA ASP A 170 -23.93 1.99 22.61
C ASP A 170 -24.52 3.31 23.14
N ASN A 171 -23.99 3.82 24.25
CA ASN A 171 -24.45 5.06 24.87
C ASN A 171 -23.73 6.31 24.34
N GLU A 172 -22.55 6.15 23.72
CA GLU A 172 -21.71 7.25 23.26
C GLU A 172 -21.70 7.41 21.73
N TRP A 173 -22.27 6.47 20.99
CA TRP A 173 -22.16 6.39 19.53
C TRP A 173 -22.68 7.64 18.82
N ASP A 174 -23.87 8.12 19.19
CA ASP A 174 -24.48 9.27 18.50
C ASP A 174 -23.66 10.55 18.70
N ASP A 175 -23.12 10.76 19.90
CA ASP A 175 -22.29 11.94 20.19
C ASP A 175 -20.89 11.80 19.57
N TYR A 176 -20.37 10.57 19.46
CA TYR A 176 -19.16 10.27 18.71
C TYR A 176 -19.31 10.67 17.23
N VAL A 177 -20.40 10.26 16.56
CA VAL A 177 -20.66 10.60 15.16
C VAL A 177 -20.78 12.12 14.98
N LYS A 178 -21.55 12.80 15.83
CA LYS A 178 -21.66 14.28 15.79
C LYS A 178 -20.29 14.94 15.94
N GLN A 179 -19.46 14.44 16.85
CA GLN A 179 -18.13 14.98 17.05
C GLN A 179 -17.27 14.78 15.79
N LEU A 180 -17.30 13.62 15.15
CA LEU A 180 -16.60 13.41 13.87
C LEU A 180 -17.06 14.38 12.78
N ASP A 181 -18.36 14.65 12.69
CA ASP A 181 -18.89 15.63 11.74
C ASP A 181 -18.31 17.04 11.99
N THR A 182 -18.20 17.47 13.25
CA THR A 182 -17.55 18.76 13.58
C THR A 182 -16.05 18.79 13.27
N LEU A 183 -15.38 17.63 13.20
CA LEU A 183 -13.97 17.50 12.85
C LEU A 183 -13.75 17.38 11.32
N GLY A 184 -14.82 17.52 10.52
CA GLY A 184 -14.73 17.56 9.06
C GLY A 184 -14.96 16.21 8.37
N LEU A 185 -15.57 15.22 9.05
CA LEU A 185 -15.88 13.92 8.43
C LEU A 185 -16.70 14.07 7.15
N GLN A 186 -17.78 14.86 7.19
CA GLN A 186 -18.65 15.07 6.02
C GLN A 186 -17.93 15.79 4.88
N ASP A 187 -17.00 16.70 5.20
CA ASP A 187 -16.22 17.40 4.18
C ASP A 187 -15.23 16.44 3.51
N ASN A 188 -14.57 15.58 4.28
CA ASN A 188 -13.70 14.54 3.73
C ASN A 188 -14.48 13.55 2.84
N ILE A 189 -15.69 13.14 3.25
CA ILE A 189 -16.55 12.27 2.43
C ILE A 189 -16.88 12.94 1.09
N LYS A 190 -17.27 14.22 1.10
CA LYS A 190 -17.60 14.96 -0.14
C LYS A 190 -16.38 15.11 -1.05
N ILE A 191 -15.20 15.40 -0.49
CA ILE A 191 -13.96 15.52 -1.25
C ILE A 191 -13.63 14.18 -1.91
N TRP A 192 -13.67 13.08 -1.17
CA TRP A 192 -13.41 11.76 -1.74
C TRP A 192 -14.44 11.38 -2.81
N GLN A 193 -15.72 11.67 -2.59
CA GLN A 193 -16.76 11.44 -3.60
C GLN A 193 -16.52 12.25 -4.88
N LYS A 194 -16.14 13.52 -4.77
CA LYS A 194 -15.77 14.37 -5.91
C LYS A 194 -14.67 13.73 -6.75
N TRP A 195 -13.60 13.25 -6.11
CA TRP A 195 -12.47 12.68 -6.83
C TRP A 195 -12.78 11.29 -7.38
N TYR A 196 -13.48 10.44 -6.64
CA TYR A 196 -14.00 9.18 -7.15
C TYR A 196 -14.78 9.40 -8.44
N ASP A 197 -15.80 10.27 -8.39
CA ASP A 197 -16.63 10.65 -9.54
C ASP A 197 -15.83 11.23 -10.72
N THR A 198 -14.67 11.83 -10.46
CA THR A 198 -13.85 12.44 -11.51
C THR A 198 -13.07 11.39 -12.29
N TYR A 199 -12.60 10.33 -11.63
CA TYR A 199 -11.72 9.33 -12.23
C TYR A 199 -12.45 8.04 -12.64
N THR A 200 -13.64 7.76 -12.11
CA THR A 200 -14.37 6.49 -12.37
C THR A 200 -15.60 6.63 -13.27
N LYS A 201 -15.86 7.83 -13.81
CA LYS A 201 -16.93 8.08 -14.79
C LYS A 201 -16.50 7.79 -16.23
#